data_AF-A0A4V2AX67-F1
#
_entry.id   AF-A0A4V2AX67-F1
#
_cell.length_a   1.000
_cell.length_b   1.000
_cell.length_c   1.000
_cell.angle_alpha   90.00
_cell.angle_beta   90.00
_cell.angle_gamma   90.00
#
_symmetry.space_group_name_H-M   'P 1'
#
loop_
_entity.id
_entity.type
_entity.pdbx_description
1 polymer ?
#
loop_
_entity_poly.entity_id
_entity_poly.type
_entity_poly.pdbx_seq_one_letter_code
_entity_poly.pdbx_strand_id
1 'polypeptide(L)' 'MFKAVHSVFMFVENIEQSRDWYASVLDRKPTYIDEKFAMFKIGEINLCFHQADSKTPVSSGGSVTYWWVDDFEKA' A
#
# COMPACT_ATOMS: atom_id res chain seq x y z
N MET A 1 5.83 -21.37 0.20
CA MET A 1 5.48 -21.14 -1.22
C MET A 1 4.55 -19.92 -1.30
N PHE A 2 4.82 -18.98 -2.22
CA PHE A 2 3.99 -17.79 -2.45
C PHE A 2 2.68 -18.14 -3.16
N LYS A 3 1.57 -17.56 -2.71
CA LYS A 3 0.23 -17.76 -3.31
C LYS A 3 -0.18 -16.63 -4.22
N ALA A 4 -0.20 -15.42 -3.68
CA ALA A 4 -0.66 -14.23 -4.36
C ALA A 4 -0.11 -12.98 -3.68
N VAL A 5 -0.01 -11.88 -4.42
CA VAL A 5 0.19 -10.57 -3.85
C VAL A 5 -1.02 -10.23 -2.99
N HIS A 6 -0.77 -9.91 -1.71
CA HIS A 6 -1.81 -9.45 -0.79
C HIS A 6 -1.88 -7.93 -0.75
N SER A 7 -0.73 -7.27 -0.63
CA SER A 7 -0.66 -5.82 -0.48
C SER A 7 0.50 -5.23 -1.25
N VAL A 8 0.31 -4.04 -1.80
CA VAL A 8 1.35 -3.20 -2.39
C VAL A 8 1.40 -1.90 -1.61
N PHE A 9 2.54 -1.61 -1.00
CA PHE A 9 2.77 -0.38 -0.25
C PHE A 9 3.52 0.61 -1.12
N MET A 10 2.99 1.82 -1.25
CA MET A 10 3.63 2.97 -1.87
C MET A 10 4.07 3.94 -0.76
N PHE A 11 5.33 4.38 -0.81
CA PHE A 11 5.82 5.40 0.11
C PHE A 11 5.64 6.79 -0.49
N VAL A 12 4.94 7.66 0.22
CA VAL A 12 4.51 8.97 -0.30
C VAL A 12 4.87 10.09 0.65
N GLU A 13 5.13 11.29 0.12
CA GLU A 13 5.46 12.46 0.95
C GLU A 13 4.24 12.97 1.74
N ASN A 14 3.07 12.94 1.09
CA ASN A 14 1.80 13.44 1.62
C ASN A 14 0.68 12.40 1.42
N ILE A 15 0.13 11.93 2.53
CA ILE A 15 -0.92 10.89 2.55
C ILE A 15 -2.25 11.42 2.04
N GLU A 16 -2.66 12.61 2.46
CA GLU A 16 -3.94 13.20 2.04
C GLU A 16 -3.98 13.44 0.54
N GLN A 17 -2.93 14.07 0.00
CA GLN A 17 -2.81 14.34 -1.43
C GLN A 17 -2.82 13.05 -2.25
N SER A 18 -2.05 12.03 -1.82
CA SER A 18 -1.99 10.75 -2.51
C SER A 18 -3.33 10.01 -2.43
N ARG A 19 -3.92 9.91 -1.24
CA ARG A 19 -5.24 9.30 -1.02
C ARG A 19 -6.29 9.95 -1.92
N ASP A 20 -6.37 11.27 -1.94
CA ASP A 20 -7.42 11.98 -2.67
C ASP A 20 -7.25 11.84 -4.18
N TRP A 21 -6.00 11.87 -4.68
CA TRP A 21 -5.72 11.60 -6.08
C TRP A 21 -6.11 10.17 -6.48
N TYR A 22 -5.69 9.15 -5.70
CA TYR A 22 -6.02 7.77 -6.01
C TYR A 22 -7.51 7.48 -5.84
N ALA A 23 -8.19 8.11 -4.88
CA ALA A 23 -9.64 8.00 -4.74
C ALA A 23 -10.36 8.49 -5.98
N SER A 24 -9.91 9.61 -6.55
CA SER A 24 -10.45 10.15 -7.81
C SER A 24 -10.14 9.25 -9.01
N VAL A 25 -8.93 8.73 -9.14
CA VAL A 25 -8.52 7.91 -10.29
C VAL A 25 -9.19 6.54 -10.28
N LEU A 26 -9.37 5.96 -9.09
CA LEU A 26 -9.95 4.63 -8.91
C LEU A 26 -11.47 4.63 -8.81
N ASP A 27 -12.08 5.82 -8.72
CA ASP A 27 -13.51 6.03 -8.40
C ASP A 27 -13.94 5.24 -7.15
N ARG A 28 -13.12 5.31 -6.10
CA ARG A 28 -13.27 4.51 -4.88
C ARG A 28 -12.86 5.31 -3.66
N LYS A 29 -13.53 5.05 -2.54
CA LYS A 29 -13.11 5.55 -1.23
C LYS A 29 -12.06 4.61 -0.62
N PRO A 30 -11.11 5.13 0.17
CA PRO A 30 -10.21 4.28 0.95
C PRO A 30 -11.02 3.45 1.96
N THR A 31 -10.59 2.22 2.20
CA THR A 31 -11.17 1.32 3.19
C THR A 31 -10.64 1.59 4.60
N TYR A 32 -9.50 2.28 4.69
CA TYR A 32 -8.91 2.74 5.95
C TYR A 32 -8.07 4.00 5.74
N ILE A 33 -8.12 4.91 6.72
CA ILE A 33 -7.35 6.16 6.76
C ILE A 33 -6.85 6.35 8.19
N ASP A 34 -5.60 6.78 8.29
CA ASP A 34 -4.94 7.30 9.48
C ASP A 34 -4.02 8.48 9.06
N GLU A 35 -3.45 9.21 10.02
CA GLU A 35 -2.60 10.38 9.77
C GLU A 35 -1.42 10.10 8.83
N LYS A 36 -0.85 8.88 8.90
CA LYS A 36 0.33 8.49 8.12
C LYS A 36 0.07 7.33 7.16
N PHE A 37 -1.19 6.93 7.01
CA PHE A 37 -1.53 5.73 6.26
C PHE A 37 -2.89 5.81 5.59
N ALA A 38 -2.99 5.31 4.37
CA ALA A 38 -4.27 5.11 3.69
C ALA A 38 -4.27 3.78 2.94
N MET A 39 -5.44 3.14 2.84
CA MET A 39 -5.57 1.87 2.16
C MET A 39 -6.81 1.85 1.27
N PHE A 40 -6.66 1.25 0.09
CA PHE A 40 -7.74 0.95 -0.84
C PHE A 40 -7.79 -0.56 -1.08
N LYS A 41 -9.00 -1.08 -1.28
CA LYS A 41 -9.21 -2.46 -1.75
C LYS A 41 -9.46 -2.45 -3.26
N ILE A 42 -8.56 -3.10 -4.00
CA ILE A 42 -8.60 -3.20 -5.47
C ILE A 42 -8.69 -4.68 -5.85
N GLY A 43 -9.92 -5.15 -6.08
CA GLY A 43 -10.19 -6.59 -6.14
C GLY A 43 -9.78 -7.26 -4.83
N GLU A 44 -8.93 -8.27 -4.91
CA GLU A 44 -8.40 -8.98 -3.73
C GLU A 44 -7.14 -8.34 -3.12
N ILE A 45 -6.55 -7.33 -3.77
CA ILE A 45 -5.28 -6.70 -3.37
C ILE A 45 -5.54 -5.44 -2.55
N ASN A 46 -4.73 -5.21 -1.52
CA ASN A 46 -4.69 -3.93 -0.81
C ASN A 46 -3.63 -3.00 -1.43
N LEU A 47 -4.06 -1.84 -1.91
CA LEU A 47 -3.15 -0.76 -2.26
C LEU A 47 -2.99 0.16 -1.04
N CYS A 48 -1.79 0.21 -0.50
CA CYS A 48 -1.47 0.91 0.74
C CYS A 48 -0.56 2.10 0.45
N PHE A 49 -0.79 3.21 1.14
CA PHE A 49 0.05 4.40 1.14
C PHE A 49 0.60 4.59 2.54
N HIS A 50 1.92 4.68 2.68
CA HIS A 50 2.59 4.96 3.94
C HIS A 50 3.43 6.22 3.79
N GLN A 51 3.37 7.12 4.77
CA GLN A 51 4.14 8.35 4.69
C GLN A 51 5.63 8.00 4.74
N ALA A 52 6.40 8.50 3.79
CA ALA A 52 7.82 8.21 3.71
C ALA A 52 8.56 8.74 4.94
N ASP A 53 9.56 7.99 5.39
CA ASP A 53 10.44 8.37 6.50
C ASP A 53 11.89 7.98 6.21
N SER A 54 12.79 8.15 7.18
CA SER A 54 14.21 7.84 7.01
C SER A 54 14.50 6.36 6.77
N LYS A 55 13.60 5.44 7.14
CA LYS A 55 13.72 4.00 6.91
C LYS A 55 13.09 3.57 5.60
N THR A 56 12.07 4.29 5.17
CA THR A 56 11.24 4.02 3.99
C THR A 56 11.11 5.28 3.13
N PRO A 57 12.22 5.75 2.53
CA PRO A 57 12.21 6.99 1.75
C PRO A 57 11.44 6.80 0.44
N VAL A 58 10.96 7.91 -0.12
CA VAL A 58 10.50 7.94 -1.50
C VAL A 58 11.68 7.55 -2.41
N SER A 59 11.48 6.53 -3.25
CA SER A 59 12.51 6.05 -4.16
C SER A 59 11.93 5.65 -5.52
N SER A 60 12.77 5.56 -6.54
CA SER A 60 12.38 5.16 -7.89
C SER A 60 11.91 3.70 -7.99
N GLY A 61 12.30 2.84 -7.04
CA GLY A 61 11.76 1.49 -6.87
C GLY A 61 10.49 1.41 -6.01
N GLY A 62 9.90 2.57 -5.66
CA GLY A 62 9.07 2.94 -4.52
C GLY A 62 7.80 2.15 -4.21
N SER A 63 7.87 0.82 -4.22
CA SER A 63 6.83 -0.02 -3.66
C SER A 63 7.37 -1.25 -2.94
N VAL A 64 6.69 -1.68 -1.88
CA VAL A 64 6.95 -2.94 -1.18
C VAL A 64 5.75 -3.85 -1.35
N THR A 65 5.98 -5.05 -1.86
CA THR A 65 4.92 -6.03 -2.10
C THR A 65 4.94 -7.10 -1.00
N TYR A 66 3.80 -7.30 -0.36
CA TYR A 66 3.57 -8.38 0.59
C TYR A 66 2.79 -9.50 -0.07
N TRP A 67 3.19 -10.73 0.18
CA TRP A 67 2.62 -11.94 -0.40
C TRP A 67 1.96 -12.80 0.67
N TRP A 68 0.88 -13.46 0.30
CA TRP A 68 0.39 -14.59 1.08
C TRP A 68 1.29 -15.80 0.87
N VAL A 69 1.59 -16.48 1.97
CA VAL A 69 2.36 -17.73 2.02
C VAL A 69 1.59 -18.74 2.86
N ASP A 70 1.76 -20.03 2.59
CA ASP A 70 1.10 -21.11 3.35
C ASP A 70 1.49 -21.13 4.83
N ASP A 71 2.77 -20.86 5.10
CA ASP A 71 3.39 -20.93 6.41
C ASP A 71 4.52 -19.91 6.43
N PHE A 72 4.45 -18.95 7.36
CA PHE A 72 5.43 -17.86 7.46
C PHE A 72 6.81 -18.37 7.90
N GLU A 73 6.86 -19.37 8.78
CA GLU A 73 8.11 -19.93 9.31
C GLU A 73 8.85 -20.80 8.28
N LYS A 74 8.13 -21.24 7.23
CA LYS A 74 8.67 -22.09 6.16
C LYS A 74 8.69 -21.39 4.79
N ALA A 75 8.45 -20.09 4.76
CA ALA A 75 8.39 -19.30 3.54
C ALA A 75 9.77 -19.03 2.94
#